data_AF-A0A1X1BS92-F1
#
_entry.id   AF-A0A1X1BS92-F1
#
_cell.length_a   1.000
_cell.length_b   1.000
_cell.length_c   1.000
_cell.angle_alpha   90.00
_cell.angle_beta   90.00
_cell.angle_gamma   90.00
#
_symmetry.space_group_name_H-M   'P 1'
#
loop_
_entity.id
_entity.type
_entity.pdbx_description
1 polymer ?
#
loop_
_entity_poly.entity_id
_entity_poly.type
_entity_poly.pdbx_seq_one_letter_code
_entity_poly.pdbx_strand_id
1 'polypeptide(L)' 'MPYDNRNDLPDNVRHVLPAHAQDIYQQAFNSAWSQYKDADDRRGDESREEVAHKVAWSAVKKEYEKGDDDKWHPKR' A
#
# COMPACT_ATOMS: atom_id res chain seq x y z
N MET A 1 0.17 11.72 -2.04
CA MET A 1 1.49 12.13 -1.48
C MET A 1 2.16 10.92 -0.86
N PRO A 2 3.51 10.81 -0.80
CA PRO A 2 4.16 9.72 -0.07
C PRO A 2 3.92 9.87 1.44
N TYR A 3 3.97 8.76 2.17
CA TYR A 3 3.76 8.73 3.61
C TYR A 3 5.11 8.79 4.33
N ASP A 4 5.29 9.74 5.25
CA ASP A 4 6.55 9.90 5.99
C ASP A 4 6.66 8.88 7.14
N ASN A 5 5.53 8.57 7.77
CA ASN A 5 5.47 7.55 8.80
C ASN A 5 4.19 6.70 8.73
N ARG A 6 4.20 5.53 9.38
CA ARG A 6 3.05 4.62 9.44
C ARG A 6 1.77 5.23 10.04
N ASN A 7 1.86 6.33 10.80
CA ASN A 7 0.69 7.03 11.31
C ASN A 7 0.03 7.92 10.26
N ASP A 8 0.74 8.28 9.19
CA ASP A 8 0.16 9.04 8.07
C ASP A 8 -0.66 8.14 7.14
N LEU A 9 -0.53 6.81 7.31
CA LEU A 9 -1.32 5.86 6.55
C LEU A 9 -2.82 6.03 6.83
N PRO A 10 -3.68 5.76 5.84
CA PRO A 10 -5.13 5.79 6.02
C PRO A 10 -5.60 4.91 7.18
N ASP A 11 -6.61 5.34 7.92
CA ASP A 11 -7.14 4.60 9.09
C ASP A 11 -7.58 3.18 8.72
N ASN A 12 -8.16 2.99 7.52
CA ASN A 12 -8.55 1.67 7.03
C ASN A 12 -7.36 0.74 6.74
N VAL A 13 -6.15 1.27 6.60
CA VAL A 13 -4.90 0.50 6.50
C VAL A 13 -4.35 0.24 7.91
N ARG A 14 -4.28 1.28 8.75
CA ARG A 14 -3.73 1.19 10.12
C ARG A 14 -4.53 0.26 11.02
N HIS A 15 -5.85 0.23 10.89
CA HIS A 15 -6.73 -0.60 11.73
C HIS A 15 -6.74 -2.08 11.32
N VAL A 16 -6.50 -2.38 10.04
CA VAL A 16 -6.59 -3.77 9.54
C VAL A 16 -5.22 -4.44 9.41
N LEU A 17 -4.15 -3.65 9.27
CA LEU A 17 -2.79 -4.15 9.10
C LEU A 17 -2.00 -4.14 10.42
N PRO A 18 -1.26 -5.22 10.73
CA PRO A 18 -0.26 -5.18 11.80
C PRO A 18 0.89 -4.24 11.44
N ALA A 19 1.65 -3.80 12.45
CA ALA A 19 2.71 -2.78 12.30
C ALA A 19 3.70 -3.08 11.15
N HIS A 20 4.16 -4.33 11.02
CA HIS A 20 5.09 -4.71 9.96
C HIS A 20 4.45 -4.64 8.55
N ALA A 21 3.16 -4.99 8.43
CA ALA A 21 2.44 -4.84 7.16
C ALA A 21 2.22 -3.37 6.80
N GLN A 22 2.04 -2.49 7.80
CA GLN A 22 1.98 -1.04 7.59
C GLN A 22 3.31 -0.52 7.02
N ASP A 23 4.45 -0.99 7.54
CA ASP A 23 5.77 -0.61 7.03
C ASP A 23 5.98 -1.06 5.57
N ILE A 24 5.55 -2.29 5.21
CA ILE A 24 5.56 -2.76 3.82
C ILE A 24 4.67 -1.90 2.94
N TYR A 25 3.47 -1.59 3.40
CA TYR A 25 2.51 -0.75 2.68
C TYR A 25 3.12 0.63 2.38
N GLN A 26 3.67 1.28 3.39
CA GLN A 26 4.31 2.58 3.27
C GLN A 26 5.44 2.55 2.24
N GLN A 27 6.37 1.60 2.36
CA GLN A 27 7.52 1.50 1.46
C GLN A 27 7.09 1.25 0.02
N ALA A 28 6.16 0.32 -0.18
CA ALA A 28 5.63 0.00 -1.50
C ALA A 28 4.86 1.17 -2.11
N PHE A 29 4.07 1.89 -1.31
CA PHE A 29 3.38 3.10 -1.74
C PHE A 29 4.38 4.19 -2.17
N ASN A 30 5.38 4.49 -1.33
CA ASN A 30 6.36 5.54 -1.61
C ASN A 30 7.20 5.20 -2.85
N SER A 31 7.57 3.93 -3.02
CA SER A 31 8.26 3.43 -4.20
C SER A 31 7.39 3.60 -5.45
N ALA A 32 6.15 3.12 -5.42
CA ALA A 32 5.21 3.27 -6.53
C ALA A 32 4.91 4.72 -6.85
N TRP A 33 4.72 5.55 -5.83
CA TRP A 33 4.56 7.00 -5.99
C TRP A 33 5.76 7.55 -6.76
N SER A 34 7.00 7.26 -6.35
CA SER A 34 8.19 7.72 -7.07
C SER A 34 8.26 7.20 -8.51
N GLN A 35 7.89 5.95 -8.76
CA GLN A 35 7.92 5.33 -10.08
C GLN A 35 6.88 5.94 -11.03
N TYR A 36 5.65 6.16 -10.58
CA TYR A 36 4.57 6.73 -11.40
C TYR A 36 4.52 8.26 -11.35
N LYS A 37 5.68 8.91 -11.13
CA LYS A 37 5.78 10.37 -11.11
C LYS A 37 5.39 10.96 -12.45
N ASP A 38 5.88 10.38 -13.54
CA ASP A 38 5.61 10.83 -14.89
C ASP A 38 4.29 10.23 -15.40
N ALA A 39 3.50 11.04 -16.09
CA ALA A 39 2.16 10.66 -16.54
C ALA A 39 2.20 9.67 -17.73
N ASP A 40 3.25 9.71 -18.53
CA ASP A 40 3.49 8.78 -19.65
C ASP A 40 3.68 7.32 -19.17
N ASP A 41 4.12 7.13 -17.93
CA ASP A 41 4.28 5.80 -17.31
C ASP A 41 2.94 5.23 -16.78
N ARG A 42 1.85 6.00 -16.86
CA ARG A 42 0.52 5.59 -16.39
C ARG A 42 -0.34 5.14 -17.56
N ARG A 43 -0.81 3.89 -17.55
CA ARG A 43 -1.82 3.44 -18.51
C ARG A 43 -3.21 3.92 -18.07
N GLY A 44 -3.74 4.94 -18.74
CA GLY A 44 -5.13 5.41 -18.61
C GLY A 44 -5.30 6.65 -17.73
N ASP A 45 -6.55 6.90 -17.29
CA ASP A 45 -6.94 8.07 -16.49
C ASP A 45 -6.71 7.91 -14.97
N GLU A 46 -6.08 6.81 -14.54
CA GLU A 46 -5.87 6.54 -13.13
C GLU A 46 -4.90 7.53 -12.51
N SER A 47 -5.28 8.05 -11.34
CA SER A 47 -4.40 8.94 -10.59
C SER A 47 -3.17 8.18 -10.09
N ARG A 48 -2.04 8.89 -9.99
CA ARG A 48 -0.80 8.38 -9.40
C ARG A 48 -1.04 7.75 -8.01
N GLU A 49 -1.97 8.32 -7.26
CA GLU A 49 -2.35 7.87 -5.92
C GLU A 49 -3.06 6.52 -5.95
N GLU A 50 -4.05 6.35 -6.83
CA GLU A 50 -4.76 5.07 -7.00
C GLU A 50 -3.81 3.94 -7.39
N VAL A 51 -2.91 4.20 -8.33
CA VAL A 51 -1.89 3.22 -8.75
C VAL A 51 -0.96 2.88 -7.58
N ALA A 52 -0.48 3.88 -6.83
CA ALA A 52 0.38 3.65 -5.68
C ALA A 52 -0.31 2.83 -4.58
N HIS A 53 -1.59 3.10 -4.31
CA HIS A 53 -2.40 2.31 -3.38
C HIS A 53 -2.54 0.85 -3.84
N LYS A 54 -2.80 0.61 -5.13
CA LYS A 54 -2.90 -0.74 -5.69
C LYS A 54 -1.59 -1.52 -5.53
N VAL A 55 -0.46 -0.88 -5.83
CA VAL A 55 0.87 -1.50 -5.67
C VAL A 55 1.16 -1.80 -4.19
N ALA A 56 0.88 -0.85 -3.30
CA ALA A 56 1.06 -1.03 -1.86
C ALA A 56 0.24 -2.21 -1.30
N TRP A 57 -1.05 -2.29 -1.66
CA TRP A 57 -1.89 -3.42 -1.29
C TRP A 57 -1.40 -4.74 -1.90
N SER A 58 -0.84 -4.72 -3.10
CA SER A 58 -0.28 -5.92 -3.73
C SER A 58 0.98 -6.40 -3.03
N ALA A 59 1.82 -5.49 -2.54
CA ALA A 59 2.98 -5.83 -1.72
C ALA A 59 2.57 -6.45 -0.38
N VAL A 60 1.58 -5.86 0.31
CA VAL A 60 1.03 -6.45 1.53
C VAL A 60 0.44 -7.83 1.25
N LYS A 61 -0.32 -8.00 0.17
CA LYS A 61 -0.89 -9.29 -0.25
C LYS A 61 0.14 -10.38 -0.56
N LYS A 62 1.41 -10.03 -0.82
CA LYS A 62 2.47 -11.02 -1.03
C LYS A 62 2.91 -11.67 0.26
N GLU A 63 3.03 -10.88 1.33
CA GLU A 63 3.51 -11.32 2.65
C GLU A 63 2.38 -11.57 3.65
N TYR A 64 1.19 -11.05 3.39
CA TYR A 64 0.02 -11.15 4.26
C TYR A 64 -1.21 -11.60 3.48
N GLU A 65 -2.14 -12.24 4.17
CA GLU A 65 -3.44 -12.65 3.68
C GLU A 65 -4.55 -12.11 4.59
N LYS A 66 -5.67 -11.72 3.98
CA LYS A 66 -6.84 -11.30 4.74
C LYS A 66 -7.54 -12.54 5.28
N GLY A 67 -7.63 -12.65 6.60
CA GLY A 67 -8.38 -13.70 7.27
C GLY A 67 -9.88 -13.43 7.29
N ASP A 68 -10.64 -14.42 7.75
CA ASP A 68 -12.09 -14.34 7.91
C ASP A 68 -12.54 -13.33 8.99
N ASP A 69 -11.60 -12.81 9.79
CA ASP A 69 -11.80 -11.80 10.84
C ASP A 69 -11.62 -10.36 10.33
N ASP A 70 -11.59 -10.16 9.01
CA ASP A 70 -11.29 -8.89 8.34
C ASP A 70 -9.89 -8.32 8.63
N LYS A 71 -9.01 -9.08 9.30
CA LYS A 71 -7.63 -8.68 9.60
C LYS A 71 -6.64 -9.36 8.68
N TRP A 72 -5.44 -8.78 8.61
CA TRP A 72 -4.36 -9.31 7.81
C TRP A 72 -3.38 -10.11 8.67
N HIS A 73 -3.17 -11.36 8.27
CA HIS A 73 -2.26 -12.30 8.92
C HIS A 73 -1.04 -12.56 8.01
N PRO A 74 0.17 -12.74 8.57
CA PRO A 74 1.33 -13.10 7.76
C PRO A 74 1.08 -14.43 7.04
N LYS A 75 1.35 -14.45 5.74
CA LYS A 75 1.41 -15.70 4.97
C LYS A 75 2.56 -16.54 5.49
N ARG A 76 2.32 -17.83 5.65
CA ARG A 76 3.33 -18.82 6.03
C ARG A 76 3.97 -19.46 4.82
#